data_AF-A0A947R5F6-F1
#
_entry.id   AF-A0A947R5F6-F1
#
_cell.length_a   1.000
_cell.length_b   1.000
_cell.length_c   1.000
_cell.angle_alpha   90.00
_cell.angle_beta   90.00
_cell.angle_gamma   90.00
#
_symmetry.space_group_name_H-M   'P 1'
#
loop_
_entity.id
_entity.type
_entity.pdbx_description
1 polymer ?
#
loop_
_entity_poly.entity_id
_entity_poly.type
_entity_poly.pdbx_seq_one_letter_code
_entity_poly.pdbx_strand_id
1 'polypeptide(L)'
;MAASVSCNPGTEIKVWMLRNGIKQSDVNRALGYKLSGGAVSHFLRGTLFLNKIAEYLRGCGCPNHLINELKEHHKMKGFVKSMS
;
A
#
# COMPACT_ATOMS: atom_id res chain seq x y z
N MET A 1 -4.36 -27.77 -8.41
CA MET A 1 -5.27 -26.62 -8.64
C MET A 1 -4.82 -25.51 -7.69
N ALA A 2 -4.04 -24.55 -8.19
CA ALA A 2 -3.50 -23.48 -7.34
C ALA A 2 -4.68 -22.69 -6.78
N ALA A 3 -4.77 -22.61 -5.44
CA ALA A 3 -5.75 -21.79 -4.77
C ALA A 3 -5.64 -20.37 -5.33
N SER A 4 -6.75 -19.84 -5.83
CA SER A 4 -6.90 -18.42 -6.15
C SER A 4 -6.81 -17.65 -4.84
N VAL A 5 -5.59 -17.48 -4.33
CA VAL A 5 -5.30 -16.65 -3.18
C VAL A 5 -5.82 -15.28 -3.57
N SER A 6 -6.85 -14.80 -2.88
CA SER A 6 -7.32 -13.44 -3.04
C SER A 6 -6.18 -12.53 -2.57
N CYS A 7 -5.29 -12.18 -3.51
CA CYS A 7 -4.11 -11.38 -3.26
C CYS A 7 -4.59 -10.00 -2.85
N ASN A 8 -4.68 -9.77 -1.54
CA ASN A 8 -4.94 -8.43 -1.03
C ASN A 8 -3.79 -7.55 -1.54
N PRO A 9 -4.05 -6.51 -2.36
CA PRO A 9 -2.98 -5.77 -3.05
C PRO A 9 -1.99 -5.11 -2.07
N GLY A 10 -2.42 -4.84 -0.83
CA GLY A 10 -1.55 -4.40 0.26
C GLY A 10 -0.51 -5.45 0.68
N THR A 11 -0.83 -6.74 0.57
CA THR A 11 0.10 -7.85 0.82
C THR A 11 1.14 -7.93 -0.29
N GLU A 12 0.75 -7.75 -1.56
CA GLU A 12 1.71 -7.81 -2.68
C GLU A 12 2.73 -6.69 -2.65
N ILE A 13 2.28 -5.45 -2.35
CA ILE A 13 3.20 -4.32 -2.15
C ILE A 13 4.15 -4.61 -0.97
N LYS A 14 3.64 -5.20 0.11
CA LYS A 14 4.47 -5.57 1.27
C LYS A 14 5.51 -6.64 0.91
N VAL A 15 5.14 -7.64 0.12
CA VAL A 15 6.07 -8.68 -0.38
C VAL A 15 7.13 -8.07 -1.30
N TRP A 16 6.72 -7.18 -2.21
CA TRP A 16 7.66 -6.46 -3.06
C TRP A 16 8.65 -5.62 -2.24
N MET A 17 8.16 -4.90 -1.23
CA MET A 17 9.02 -4.13 -0.32
C MET A 17 10.05 -5.03 0.38
N LEU A 18 9.63 -6.19 0.90
CA LEU A 18 10.53 -7.15 1.54
C LEU A 18 11.58 -7.70 0.56
N ARG A 19 11.19 -8.02 -0.67
CA ARG A 19 12.11 -8.51 -1.72
C ARG A 19 13.16 -7.48 -2.13
N ASN A 20 12.83 -6.19 -2.06
CA ASN A 20 13.74 -5.09 -2.38
C ASN A 20 14.49 -4.55 -1.15
N GLY A 21 14.33 -5.17 0.02
CA GLY A 21 14.96 -4.70 1.26
C GLY A 21 14.42 -3.36 1.80
N ILE A 22 13.28 -2.90 1.30
CA ILE A 22 12.67 -1.63 1.69
C ILE A 22 11.84 -1.84 2.96
N LYS A 23 12.24 -1.22 4.08
CA LYS A 23 11.46 -1.30 5.32
C LYS A 23 10.43 -0.19 5.37
N GLN A 24 9.31 -0.44 6.06
CA GLN A 24 8.28 0.58 6.29
C GLN A 24 8.84 1.80 7.04
N SER A 25 9.79 1.59 7.95
CA SER A 25 10.50 2.65 8.67
C SER A 25 11.29 3.57 7.73
N ASP A 26 11.89 3.02 6.67
CA ASP A 26 12.70 3.79 5.73
C ASP A 26 11.81 4.69 4.86
N VAL A 27 10.67 4.16 4.42
CA VAL A 27 9.64 4.93 3.70
C VAL A 27 9.10 6.07 4.59
N ASN A 28 8.78 5.77 5.85
CA ASN A 28 8.31 6.79 6.80
C ASN A 28 9.37 7.89 7.03
N ARG A 29 10.64 7.49 7.16
CA ARG A 29 11.76 8.41 7.36
C ARG A 29 11.99 9.29 6.13
N ALA A 30 11.96 8.71 4.93
CA ALA A 30 12.17 9.44 3.68
C ALA A 30 11.08 10.48 3.40
N LEU A 31 9.84 10.20 3.82
CA LEU A 31 8.71 11.10 3.65
C LEU A 31 8.53 12.10 4.80
N GLY A 32 9.44 12.09 5.79
CA GLY A 32 9.38 13.02 6.92
C GLY A 32 8.24 12.75 7.90
N TYR A 33 7.63 11.56 7.85
CA TYR A 33 6.64 11.14 8.85
C TYR A 33 7.37 10.79 10.15
N LYS A 34 7.58 11.82 10.99
CA LYS A 34 8.30 11.77 12.26
C LYS A 34 7.60 10.93 13.35
N LEU A 35 6.34 10.52 13.13
CA LEU A 35 5.53 9.80 14.10
C LEU A 35 4.85 8.58 13.48
N SER A 36 5.08 7.45 14.16
CA SER A 36 4.32 6.21 14.17
C SER A 36 4.45 5.30 12.94
N GLY A 37 4.74 4.01 13.19
CA GLY A 37 4.71 2.89 12.25
C GLY A 37 3.33 2.59 11.64
N GLY A 38 2.48 3.61 11.54
CA GLY A 38 1.12 3.59 11.05
C GLY A 38 0.95 4.15 9.65
N ALA A 39 1.74 5.10 9.15
CA ALA A 39 1.44 5.76 7.86
C ALA A 39 1.46 4.79 6.66
N VAL A 40 2.55 4.03 6.50
CA VAL A 40 2.65 2.95 5.51
C VAL A 40 1.64 1.84 5.82
N SER A 41 1.45 1.49 7.09
CA SER A 41 0.46 0.47 7.49
C SER A 41 -0.98 0.87 7.16
N HIS A 42 -1.35 2.14 7.31
CA HIS A 42 -2.65 2.72 6.97
C HIS A 42 -2.81 2.83 5.45
N PHE A 43 -1.73 3.15 4.73
CA PHE A 43 -1.71 3.09 3.27
C PHE A 43 -1.98 1.67 2.76
N LEU A 44 -1.26 0.67 3.28
CA LEU A 44 -1.47 -0.74 2.92
C LEU A 44 -2.87 -1.23 3.33
N ARG A 45 -3.39 -0.75 4.46
CA ARG A 45 -4.77 -1.02 4.94
C ARG A 45 -5.82 -0.18 4.22
N GLY A 46 -5.44 0.76 3.35
CA GLY A 46 -6.34 1.67 2.64
C GLY A 46 -7.13 2.64 3.51
N THR A 47 -6.71 2.81 4.77
CA THR A 47 -7.35 3.73 5.71
C THR A 47 -6.97 5.18 5.40
N LEU A 48 -5.81 5.40 4.77
CA LEU A 48 -5.31 6.71 4.35
C LEU A 48 -4.58 6.56 3.01
N PHE A 49 -5.10 7.21 1.97
CA PHE A 49 -4.44 7.27 0.66
C PHE A 49 -3.38 8.37 0.62
N LEU A 50 -2.18 8.03 1.06
CA LEU A 50 -1.03 8.92 0.96
C LEU A 50 -0.44 8.83 -0.45
N ASN A 51 -0.87 9.72 -1.36
CA ASN A 51 -0.30 9.82 -2.71
C ASN A 51 1.23 9.95 -2.68
N LYS A 52 1.79 10.62 -1.66
CA LYS A 52 3.24 10.70 -1.42
C LYS A 52 3.91 9.33 -1.22
N ILE A 53 3.25 8.37 -0.55
CA ILE A 53 3.77 6.99 -0.41
C ILE A 53 3.72 6.27 -1.76
N ALA A 54 2.62 6.44 -2.51
CA ALA A 54 2.50 5.85 -3.84
C ALA A 54 3.53 6.43 -4.84
N GLU A 55 3.85 7.72 -4.74
CA GLU A 55 4.90 8.35 -5.53
C GLU A 55 6.30 7.88 -5.11
N TYR A 56 6.54 7.77 -3.80
CA TYR A 56 7.81 7.22 -3.30
C TYR A 56 8.04 5.78 -3.77
N LEU A 57 7.04 4.91 -3.63
CA LEU A 57 7.13 3.53 -4.10
C LEU A 57 7.35 3.46 -5.62
N ARG A 58 6.70 4.32 -6.41
CA ARG A 58 6.97 4.45 -7.86
C ARG A 58 8.42 4.86 -8.13
N GLY A 59 8.94 5.83 -7.38
CA GLY A 59 10.35 6.25 -7.47
C GLY A 59 11.33 5.14 -7.12
N CYS A 60 10.96 4.21 -6.24
CA CYS A 60 11.75 3.02 -5.91
C CYS A 60 11.58 1.86 -6.92
N GLY A 61 10.80 2.03 -8.00
CA GLY A 61 10.57 1.00 -9.01
C GLY A 61 9.43 0.02 -8.68
N CYS A 62 8.54 0.37 -7.76
CA CYS A 62 7.35 -0.44 -7.47
C CYS A 62 6.41 -0.44 -8.70
N PRO A 63 5.92 -1.62 -9.13
CA PRO A 63 5.02 -1.70 -10.27
C PRO A 63 3.73 -0.89 -10.09
N ASN A 64 3.39 -0.09 -11.11
CA ASN A 64 2.21 0.78 -11.10
C ASN A 64 0.89 0.00 -10.94
N HIS A 65 0.82 -1.23 -11.46
CA HIS A 65 -0.38 -2.06 -11.37
C HIS A 65 -0.72 -2.36 -9.90
N LEU A 66 0.25 -2.74 -9.07
CA LEU A 66 0.03 -3.02 -7.64
C LEU A 66 -0.51 -1.79 -6.89
N ILE A 67 0.03 -0.62 -7.21
CA ILE A 67 -0.40 0.65 -6.59
C ILE A 67 -1.83 1.01 -7.02
N ASN A 68 -2.16 0.79 -8.29
CA ASN A 68 -3.50 1.04 -8.83
C ASN A 68 -4.53 0.03 -8.31
N GLU A 69 -4.16 -1.24 -8.20
CA GLU A 69 -5.00 -2.29 -7.60
C GLU A 69 -5.29 -2.01 -6.13
N LEU A 70 -4.29 -1.52 -5.38
CA LEU A 70 -4.50 -1.06 -4.01
C LEU A 70 -5.50 0.10 -3.97
N LYS A 71 -5.38 1.07 -4.87
CA LYS A 71 -6.32 2.21 -5.00
C LYS A 71 -7.74 1.76 -5.28
N GLU A 72 -7.92 0.90 -6.27
CA GLU A 72 -9.23 0.40 -6.70
C GLU A 72 -9.87 -0.48 -5.61
N HIS A 73 -9.12 -1.41 -5.01
CA HIS A 73 -9.61 -2.29 -3.95
C HIS A 73 -10.20 -1.51 -2.76
N HIS A 74 -9.57 -0.40 -2.37
CA HIS A 74 -10.07 0.40 -1.25
C HIS A 74 -11.10 1.45 -1.66
N LYS A 75 -11.07 1.94 -2.90
CA LYS A 75 -12.17 2.74 -3.46
C LYS A 75 -13.48 1.97 -3.45
N MET A 76 -13.43 0.66 -3.77
CA MET A 76 -14.58 -0.24 -3.65
C MET A 76 -15.03 -0.40 -2.19
N LYS A 77 -14.11 -0.58 -1.23
CA LYS A 77 -14.48 -0.68 0.20
C LYS A 77 -15.09 0.61 0.78
N GLY A 78 -14.66 1.78 0.33
CA GLY A 78 -15.27 3.06 0.71
C GLY A 78 -16.72 3.19 0.26
N PHE A 79 -17.03 2.68 -0.94
CA PHE A 79 -18.39 2.69 -1.50
C PHE A 79 -19.36 1.79 -0.72
N VAL A 80 -18.92 0.60 -0.32
CA VAL A 80 -19.78 -0.35 0.44
C VAL A 80 -20.17 0.22 1.81
N LYS A 81 -19.32 1.07 2.43
CA LYS A 81 -19.59 1.65 3.75
C LYS A 81 -20.56 2.84 3.72
N SER A 82 -20.84 3.42 2.55
CA SER A 82 -21.82 4.51 2.37
C SER A 82 -23.23 4.03 2.00
N MET A 83 -23.42 2.71 1.87
CA MET A 83 -24.70 2.06 1.56
C MET A 83 -25.26 1.22 2.72
N SER A 84 -24.66 1.31 3.91
CA SER A 84 -25.15 0.67 5.15
C SER A 84 -25.69 1.70 6.12
#